data_AF-A0A6C0B0V5-F1
#
_entry.id   AF-A0A6C0B0V5-F1
#
_cell.length_a   1.000
_cell.length_b   1.000
_cell.length_c   1.000
_cell.angle_alpha   90.00
_cell.angle_beta   90.00
_cell.angle_gamma   90.00
#
_symmetry.space_group_name_H-M   'P 1'
#
loop_
_entity.id
_entity.type
_entity.pdbx_description
1 polymer ?
#
loop_
_entity_poly.entity_id
_entity_poly.type
_entity_poly.pdbx_seq_one_letter_code
_entity_poly.pdbx_strand_id
1 'polypeptide(L)'
;ATATVAIGSVTTLSPGSTATVVNVGSSYASVLNFGIPQGATGGFTFSGPSGSVLYYDGTSVTGSSFFTFDGTTGATGEVTIAGKLTVLGGIDPLYLNLVPVASNPLVGTTGTLWVDSTGQLNLDNAVVGSTDLTTLNPIAIGASAGNTNQQSNAIAIGSQAGQTGQTDYAVAIGYQAGKTEQKGSAVAIGYYAGNTGQQGSAVAIGIGCGEINQNSSAVAIGNNAGNTGQKTGAVAIGIQAGYTEQQTSAIAIGTSAGRTNQQGHAVAIGYESGCTGQQDFAVAIGAAAGNVGQTGYAVAIGAAAGYENQKAFAIAIGAYAGNINQAANTIILNASGFSAVNGVSGQEGSFYVTPVRAATTPYVLGYSSSTFEITYDLPKVSTVVPTSSIGVTGDVRGLFAADSAYFYYCFADYDGEANIWKRTAQGAGGTWSASP
;
A
#
# COMPACT_ATOMS: atom_id res chain seq x y z
N ALA A 1 65.47 -74.81 42.01
CA ALA A 1 64.18 -74.19 41.63
C ALA A 1 64.25 -73.81 40.16
N THR A 2 63.22 -74.10 39.37
CA THR A 2 63.12 -73.69 37.95
C THR A 2 63.00 -72.17 37.89
N ALA A 3 63.81 -71.52 37.05
CA ALA A 3 63.76 -70.07 36.93
C ALA A 3 62.44 -69.62 36.29
N THR A 4 61.68 -68.77 36.96
CA THR A 4 60.45 -68.18 36.42
C THR A 4 60.58 -66.67 36.29
N VAL A 5 59.95 -66.09 35.27
CA VAL A 5 59.80 -64.64 35.12
C VAL A 5 58.32 -64.31 35.03
N ALA A 6 57.88 -63.35 35.84
CA ALA A 6 56.53 -62.80 35.79
C ALA A 6 56.60 -61.27 35.68
N ILE A 7 55.55 -60.69 35.09
CA ILE A 7 55.35 -59.24 35.14
C ILE A 7 54.62 -58.91 36.45
N GLY A 8 55.17 -57.98 37.21
CA GLY A 8 54.55 -57.44 38.41
C GLY A 8 53.68 -56.23 38.08
N SER A 9 53.76 -55.18 38.88
CA SER A 9 52.95 -53.98 38.65
C SER A 9 53.41 -53.21 37.40
N VAL A 10 52.45 -52.69 36.65
CA VAL A 10 52.70 -51.71 35.59
C VAL A 10 52.06 -50.39 36.01
N THR A 11 52.88 -49.37 36.20
CA THR A 11 52.42 -48.03 36.60
C THR A 11 52.68 -47.01 35.50
N THR A 12 51.67 -46.19 35.22
CA THR A 12 51.82 -45.07 34.28
C THR A 12 52.63 -43.95 34.95
N LEU A 13 53.73 -43.54 34.33
CA LEU A 13 54.56 -42.42 34.79
C LEU A 13 54.11 -41.11 34.15
N SER A 14 54.47 -39.98 34.77
CA SER A 14 54.19 -38.63 34.23
C SER A 14 54.75 -38.46 32.80
N PRO A 15 54.08 -37.66 31.94
CA PRO A 15 54.53 -37.42 30.57
C PRO A 15 55.99 -36.96 30.48
N GLY A 16 56.76 -37.54 29.55
CA GLY A 16 58.17 -37.21 29.33
C GLY A 16 59.17 -37.91 30.28
N SER A 17 58.70 -38.70 31.24
CA SER A 17 59.59 -39.53 32.08
C SER A 17 60.25 -40.64 31.25
N THR A 18 61.40 -41.17 31.69
CA THR A 18 62.00 -42.37 31.08
C THR A 18 61.29 -43.62 31.60
N ALA A 19 61.04 -44.59 30.73
CA ALA A 19 60.49 -45.89 31.15
C ALA A 19 61.45 -46.60 32.13
N THR A 20 60.90 -47.24 33.15
CA THR A 20 61.67 -47.95 34.17
C THR A 20 61.26 -49.42 34.27
N VAL A 21 62.19 -50.27 34.67
CA VAL A 21 61.91 -51.65 35.07
C VAL A 21 62.70 -51.98 36.33
N VAL A 22 62.04 -52.56 37.33
CA VAL A 22 62.65 -52.99 38.60
C VAL A 22 62.28 -54.44 38.86
N ASN A 23 63.27 -55.30 39.04
CA ASN A 23 63.05 -56.66 39.49
C ASN A 23 62.86 -56.67 41.01
N VAL A 24 61.65 -56.99 41.46
CA VAL A 24 61.30 -57.14 42.88
C VAL A 24 61.21 -58.60 43.30
N GLY A 25 61.46 -59.52 42.37
CA GLY A 25 61.53 -60.96 42.64
C GLY A 25 62.89 -61.41 43.17
N SER A 26 63.07 -62.73 43.30
CA SER A 26 64.35 -63.33 43.69
C SER A 26 65.19 -63.66 42.46
N SER A 27 66.47 -63.99 42.68
CA SER A 27 67.40 -64.42 41.61
C SER A 27 66.94 -65.67 40.84
N TYR A 28 65.99 -66.44 41.39
CA TYR A 28 65.44 -67.65 40.77
C TYR A 28 63.95 -67.52 40.40
N ALA A 29 63.30 -66.40 40.73
CA ALA A 29 61.92 -66.11 40.36
C ALA A 29 61.74 -64.59 40.23
N SER A 30 62.04 -64.05 39.05
CA SER A 30 62.02 -62.61 38.81
C SER A 30 60.59 -62.09 38.62
N VAL A 31 60.30 -60.95 39.23
CA VAL A 31 59.03 -60.24 39.07
C VAL A 31 59.37 -58.82 38.67
N LEU A 32 59.07 -58.46 37.43
CA LEU A 32 59.47 -57.18 36.85
C LEU A 32 58.32 -56.18 36.94
N ASN A 33 58.50 -55.14 37.75
CA ASN A 33 57.60 -54.01 37.79
C ASN A 33 58.03 -52.98 36.75
N PHE A 34 57.10 -52.51 35.93
CA PHE A 34 57.36 -51.54 34.86
C PHE A 34 56.74 -50.18 35.19
N GLY A 35 57.51 -49.11 35.00
CA GLY A 35 57.00 -47.75 34.92
C GLY A 35 56.97 -47.31 33.46
N ILE A 36 55.78 -47.13 32.88
CA ILE A 36 55.63 -46.75 31.46
C ILE A 36 55.16 -45.29 31.39
N PRO A 37 55.89 -44.37 30.75
CA PRO A 37 55.50 -42.96 30.64
C PRO A 37 54.22 -42.77 29.85
N GLN A 38 53.35 -41.88 30.33
CA GLN A 38 52.20 -41.42 29.57
C GLN A 38 52.66 -40.68 28.30
N GLY A 39 52.10 -41.04 27.14
CA GLY A 39 52.31 -40.28 25.90
C GLY A 39 51.76 -38.86 25.99
N ALA A 40 52.22 -37.94 25.13
CA ALA A 40 51.64 -36.60 25.05
C ALA A 40 50.13 -36.70 24.74
N THR A 41 49.29 -35.94 25.46
CA THR A 41 47.86 -35.82 25.15
C THR A 41 47.71 -35.31 23.72
N GLY A 42 47.10 -36.12 22.84
CA GLY A 42 46.83 -35.71 21.47
C GLY A 42 45.88 -34.52 21.45
N GLY A 43 46.36 -33.36 21.00
CA GLY A 43 45.50 -32.26 20.57
C GLY A 43 45.00 -32.54 19.16
N PHE A 44 43.70 -32.39 18.90
CA PHE A 44 43.12 -32.65 17.59
C PHE A 44 42.36 -31.45 17.04
N THR A 45 42.59 -31.18 15.75
CA THR A 45 41.74 -30.37 14.87
C THR A 45 40.94 -31.32 13.97
N PHE A 46 39.73 -30.91 13.59
CA PHE A 46 38.89 -31.67 12.66
C PHE A 46 39.19 -31.32 11.20
N SER A 47 39.33 -32.35 10.35
CA SER A 47 38.92 -32.28 8.95
C SER A 47 38.16 -33.55 8.58
N GLY A 48 36.88 -33.40 8.29
CA GLY A 48 36.04 -34.45 7.71
C GLY A 48 35.28 -33.88 6.50
N PRO A 49 34.92 -34.72 5.52
CA PRO A 49 34.16 -34.25 4.35
C PRO A 49 32.83 -33.65 4.79
N SER A 50 32.36 -32.64 4.05
CA SER A 50 31.04 -32.04 4.26
C SER A 50 29.95 -33.13 4.25
N GLY A 51 29.15 -33.23 5.32
CA GLY A 51 28.01 -34.16 5.39
C GLY A 51 28.10 -35.32 6.41
N SER A 52 29.05 -35.33 7.34
CA SER A 52 29.04 -36.32 8.44
C SER A 52 27.85 -36.12 9.39
N VAL A 53 26.99 -37.14 9.51
CA VAL A 53 25.78 -37.16 10.38
C VAL A 53 26.06 -37.98 11.64
N LEU A 54 25.61 -37.51 12.80
CA LEU A 54 25.59 -38.26 14.07
C LEU A 54 24.33 -39.13 14.12
N TYR A 55 24.48 -40.42 14.40
CA TYR A 55 23.35 -41.37 14.47
C TYR A 55 23.17 -41.85 15.91
N TYR A 56 21.96 -41.74 16.47
CA TYR A 56 21.64 -42.29 17.79
C TYR A 56 20.70 -43.50 17.63
N ASP A 57 21.13 -44.66 18.08
CA ASP A 57 20.41 -45.94 17.90
C ASP A 57 19.56 -46.36 19.11
N GLY A 58 19.42 -45.47 20.10
CA GLY A 58 18.73 -45.76 21.37
C GLY A 58 19.64 -46.29 22.48
N THR A 59 20.91 -46.60 22.19
CA THR A 59 21.90 -47.05 23.18
C THR A 59 23.24 -46.31 23.08
N SER A 60 23.57 -45.73 21.92
CA SER A 60 24.81 -44.98 21.72
C SER A 60 24.70 -43.95 20.58
N VAL A 61 25.50 -42.88 20.64
CA VAL A 61 25.71 -41.98 19.50
C VAL A 61 26.89 -42.50 18.69
N THR A 62 26.65 -42.92 17.46
CA THR A 62 27.67 -43.37 16.50
C THR A 62 27.94 -42.28 15.46
N GLY A 63 29.17 -42.23 14.96
CA GLY A 63 29.63 -41.21 14.00
C GLY A 63 30.53 -40.11 14.60
N SER A 64 30.71 -40.09 15.93
CA SER A 64 31.70 -39.23 16.61
C SER A 64 32.09 -39.78 17.97
N SER A 65 33.38 -39.72 18.32
CA SER A 65 33.89 -40.02 19.66
C SER A 65 33.86 -38.81 20.62
N PHE A 66 33.35 -37.66 20.16
CA PHE A 66 33.26 -36.42 20.95
C PHE A 66 31.93 -36.23 21.67
N PHE A 67 30.92 -37.03 21.35
CA PHE A 67 29.65 -37.08 22.06
C PHE A 67 29.63 -38.33 22.92
N THR A 68 29.62 -38.16 24.24
CA THR A 68 29.39 -39.27 25.18
C THR A 68 27.92 -39.24 25.58
N PHE A 69 27.21 -40.34 25.33
CA PHE A 69 25.88 -40.54 25.88
C PHE A 69 26.05 -41.04 27.31
N ASP A 70 25.68 -40.22 28.30
CA ASP A 70 25.59 -40.67 29.69
C ASP A 70 24.20 -41.25 29.95
N GLY A 71 24.09 -42.58 29.82
CA GLY A 71 22.83 -43.31 30.02
C GLY A 71 22.35 -43.37 31.47
N THR A 72 23.04 -42.74 32.43
CA THR A 72 22.63 -42.75 33.85
C THR A 72 21.50 -41.78 34.18
N THR A 73 21.13 -40.86 33.27
CA THR A 73 20.09 -39.82 33.49
C THR A 73 18.70 -40.15 32.93
N GLY A 74 18.45 -41.40 32.52
CA GLY A 74 17.15 -41.81 31.96
C GLY A 74 16.99 -41.41 30.49
N ALA A 75 15.90 -41.85 29.85
CA ALA A 75 15.72 -41.88 28.39
C ALA A 75 15.75 -40.53 27.64
N THR A 76 16.10 -39.43 28.31
CA THR A 76 16.32 -38.10 27.76
C THR A 76 17.73 -37.63 28.14
N GLY A 77 18.76 -38.22 27.52
CA GLY A 77 20.15 -37.85 27.75
C GLY A 77 20.41 -36.41 27.30
N GLU A 78 20.79 -35.55 28.24
CA GLU A 78 21.22 -34.17 27.97
C GLU A 78 22.58 -34.20 27.27
N VAL A 79 22.69 -33.56 26.10
CA VAL A 79 23.95 -33.47 25.35
C VAL A 79 24.61 -32.14 25.64
N THR A 80 25.60 -32.13 26.53
CA THR A 80 26.38 -30.94 26.87
C THR A 80 27.50 -30.71 25.84
N ILE A 81 27.41 -29.63 25.06
CA ILE A 81 28.45 -29.24 24.09
C ILE A 81 29.35 -28.19 24.74
N ALA A 82 30.57 -28.57 25.12
CA ALA A 82 31.55 -27.68 25.76
C ALA A 82 32.23 -26.67 24.78
N GLY A 83 31.58 -26.34 23.67
CA GLY A 83 32.11 -25.48 22.60
C GLY A 83 31.03 -24.90 21.69
N LYS A 84 31.45 -24.13 20.67
CA LYS A 84 30.52 -23.50 19.71
C LYS A 84 29.88 -24.55 18.80
N LEU A 85 28.60 -24.85 19.02
CA LEU A 85 27.79 -25.59 18.05
C LEU A 85 27.57 -24.72 16.80
N THR A 86 28.07 -25.16 15.64
CA THR A 86 27.81 -24.52 14.35
C THR A 86 26.88 -25.43 13.56
N VAL A 87 25.62 -25.03 13.39
CA VAL A 87 24.63 -25.80 12.62
C VAL A 87 24.65 -25.34 11.17
N LEU A 88 25.14 -26.19 10.27
CA LEU A 88 25.08 -25.99 8.83
C LEU A 88 23.79 -26.66 8.31
N GLY A 89 22.80 -25.86 7.91
CA GLY A 89 21.54 -26.36 7.33
C GLY A 89 20.27 -26.14 8.18
N GLY A 90 20.39 -25.47 9.34
CA GLY A 90 19.26 -25.19 10.23
C GLY A 90 19.01 -26.31 11.25
N ILE A 91 18.40 -25.95 12.38
CA ILE A 91 17.84 -26.91 13.35
C ILE A 91 16.36 -27.04 13.00
N ASP A 92 15.86 -28.26 12.83
CA ASP A 92 14.41 -28.48 12.74
C ASP A 92 13.77 -28.08 14.08
N PRO A 93 12.93 -27.03 14.11
CA PRO A 93 12.35 -26.54 15.36
C PRO A 93 11.45 -27.56 16.05
N LEU A 94 10.99 -28.62 15.37
CA LEU A 94 10.18 -29.69 15.96
C LEU A 94 10.90 -30.41 17.11
N TYR A 95 12.23 -30.36 17.15
CA TYR A 95 13.06 -31.07 18.13
C TYR A 95 13.85 -30.16 19.07
N LEU A 96 13.69 -28.83 18.98
CA LEU A 96 14.34 -27.89 19.90
C LEU A 96 13.43 -27.61 21.09
N ASN A 97 13.61 -28.35 22.18
CA ASN A 97 12.93 -28.08 23.44
C ASN A 97 13.83 -27.23 24.36
N LEU A 98 13.50 -25.95 24.56
CA LEU A 98 14.16 -25.09 25.54
C LEU A 98 13.45 -25.25 26.89
N VAL A 99 14.14 -25.83 27.87
CA VAL A 99 13.59 -26.02 29.21
C VAL A 99 13.57 -24.68 29.97
N PRO A 100 12.41 -24.26 30.52
CA PRO A 100 12.33 -23.09 31.40
C PRO A 100 13.30 -23.18 32.59
N VAL A 101 14.08 -22.13 32.84
CA VAL A 101 15.03 -22.05 33.98
C VAL A 101 14.86 -20.75 34.77
N ALA A 102 15.19 -20.75 36.07
CA ALA A 102 14.92 -19.60 36.95
C ALA A 102 15.75 -18.35 36.64
N SER A 103 16.89 -18.49 35.96
CA SER A 103 17.79 -17.40 35.61
C SER A 103 18.64 -17.77 34.40
N ASN A 104 19.27 -16.77 33.75
CA ASN A 104 20.14 -17.02 32.59
C ASN A 104 21.22 -18.04 32.98
N PRO A 105 21.28 -19.21 32.32
CA PRO A 105 22.28 -20.23 32.62
C PRO A 105 23.71 -19.80 32.23
N LEU A 106 23.88 -18.79 31.36
CA LEU A 106 25.16 -18.32 30.83
C LEU A 106 25.31 -16.79 30.96
N VAL A 107 25.09 -16.26 32.19
CA VAL A 107 25.25 -14.83 32.49
C VAL A 107 26.59 -14.28 31.99
N GLY A 108 26.56 -13.19 31.23
CA GLY A 108 27.75 -12.51 30.70
C GLY A 108 28.25 -13.03 29.35
N THR A 109 27.60 -14.04 28.78
CA THR A 109 27.88 -14.53 27.43
C THR A 109 26.91 -13.90 26.43
N THR A 110 27.44 -13.23 25.40
CA THR A 110 26.62 -12.65 24.32
C THR A 110 26.12 -13.73 23.35
N GLY A 111 24.93 -13.53 22.79
CA GLY A 111 24.20 -14.50 21.96
C GLY A 111 23.49 -15.62 22.72
N THR A 112 23.29 -15.52 24.03
CA THR A 112 22.64 -16.56 24.84
C THR A 112 21.12 -16.53 24.68
N LEU A 113 20.54 -17.56 24.07
CA LEU A 113 19.09 -17.77 23.98
C LEU A 113 18.62 -18.75 25.06
N TRP A 114 17.66 -18.36 25.90
CA TRP A 114 17.15 -19.18 27.00
C TRP A 114 15.67 -18.87 27.28
N VAL A 115 14.97 -19.77 27.96
CA VAL A 115 13.57 -19.55 28.40
C VAL A 115 13.57 -19.44 29.92
N ASP A 116 12.95 -18.40 30.47
CA ASP A 116 12.88 -18.22 31.93
C ASP A 116 11.79 -19.08 32.58
N SER A 117 11.70 -19.05 33.91
CA SER A 117 10.73 -19.83 34.68
C SER A 117 9.26 -19.49 34.39
N THR A 118 8.99 -18.37 33.72
CA THR A 118 7.64 -17.96 33.30
C THR A 118 7.31 -18.43 31.88
N GLY A 119 8.26 -19.10 31.19
CA GLY A 119 8.11 -19.51 29.79
C GLY A 119 8.51 -18.43 28.79
N GLN A 120 9.14 -17.34 29.24
CA GLN A 120 9.53 -16.23 28.39
C GLN A 120 10.89 -16.47 27.74
N LEU A 121 10.97 -16.33 26.41
CA LEU A 121 12.22 -16.42 25.65
C LEU A 121 13.07 -15.16 25.89
N ASN A 122 14.36 -15.33 26.12
CA ASN A 122 15.32 -14.29 26.43
C ASN A 122 16.59 -14.45 25.58
N LEU A 123 17.12 -13.35 25.03
CA LEU A 123 18.42 -13.25 24.36
C LEU A 123 19.29 -12.28 25.16
N ASP A 124 20.44 -12.72 25.69
CA ASP A 124 21.37 -11.87 26.47
C ASP A 124 20.70 -11.12 27.64
N ASN A 125 19.84 -11.82 28.38
CA ASN A 125 19.00 -11.29 29.47
C ASN A 125 17.95 -10.25 29.04
N ALA A 126 17.76 -10.02 27.74
CA ALA A 126 16.67 -9.23 27.22
C ALA A 126 15.55 -10.15 26.71
N VAL A 127 14.33 -9.85 27.12
CA VAL A 127 13.12 -10.54 26.67
C VAL A 127 12.97 -10.47 25.15
N VAL A 128 12.66 -11.60 24.51
CA VAL A 128 12.34 -11.73 23.09
C VAL A 128 10.85 -12.03 22.94
N GLY A 129 10.05 -11.04 22.51
CA GLY A 129 8.59 -11.16 22.36
C GLY A 129 7.77 -10.75 23.60
N SER A 130 6.43 -10.79 23.53
CA SER A 130 5.53 -10.48 24.66
C SER A 130 5.04 -11.75 25.38
N THR A 131 4.52 -11.58 26.60
CA THR A 131 4.54 -12.54 27.72
C THR A 131 3.38 -13.54 27.81
N ASP A 132 2.60 -13.83 26.76
CA ASP A 132 1.56 -14.88 26.87
C ASP A 132 1.23 -15.59 25.54
N LEU A 133 1.80 -16.79 25.36
CA LEU A 133 1.54 -17.68 24.22
C LEU A 133 0.36 -18.64 24.46
N THR A 134 -0.25 -18.64 25.66
CA THR A 134 -1.14 -19.73 26.07
C THR A 134 -2.63 -19.40 25.98
N THR A 135 -2.99 -18.11 25.88
CA THR A 135 -4.40 -17.68 25.87
C THR A 135 -4.79 -16.75 24.71
N LEU A 136 -3.84 -16.20 23.96
CA LEU A 136 -4.08 -15.03 23.07
C LEU A 136 -3.68 -15.22 21.58
N ASN A 137 -2.95 -16.27 21.21
CA ASN A 137 -2.36 -16.48 19.86
C ASN A 137 -1.64 -15.25 19.23
N PRO A 138 -0.89 -14.40 19.96
CA PRO A 138 -0.22 -13.25 19.33
C PRO A 138 1.09 -13.69 18.64
N ILE A 139 1.47 -13.03 17.54
CA ILE A 139 2.80 -13.16 16.94
C ILE A 139 3.59 -11.89 17.27
N ALA A 140 4.60 -11.98 18.14
CA ALA A 140 5.47 -10.85 18.52
C ALA A 140 6.94 -11.17 18.21
N ILE A 141 7.51 -10.58 17.15
CA ILE A 141 8.88 -10.84 16.69
C ILE A 141 9.65 -9.53 16.58
N GLY A 142 10.59 -9.27 17.49
CA GLY A 142 11.46 -8.08 17.49
C GLY A 142 11.61 -7.42 18.86
N ALA A 143 12.67 -6.63 19.04
CA ALA A 143 12.91 -5.93 20.30
C ALA A 143 11.73 -4.98 20.63
N SER A 144 11.09 -5.18 21.78
CA SER A 144 9.91 -4.42 22.24
C SER A 144 8.70 -4.48 21.30
N ALA A 145 8.61 -5.47 20.40
CA ALA A 145 7.41 -5.74 19.61
C ALA A 145 6.28 -6.20 20.54
N GLY A 146 5.10 -5.56 20.47
CA GLY A 146 3.96 -5.98 21.29
C GLY A 146 4.14 -5.82 22.80
N ASN A 147 5.04 -4.95 23.25
CA ASN A 147 5.55 -4.90 24.63
C ASN A 147 4.45 -4.69 25.69
N THR A 148 3.36 -3.98 25.37
CA THR A 148 2.26 -3.73 26.31
C THR A 148 0.88 -3.76 25.62
N ASN A 149 -0.09 -4.44 26.25
CA ASN A 149 -1.50 -4.50 25.82
C ASN A 149 -1.71 -5.05 24.39
N GLN A 150 -1.10 -6.18 24.03
CA GLN A 150 -1.55 -6.96 22.87
C GLN A 150 -2.83 -7.73 23.22
N GLN A 151 -3.88 -7.55 22.41
CA GLN A 151 -5.13 -8.31 22.53
C GLN A 151 -5.15 -9.51 21.55
N SER A 152 -6.27 -10.23 21.46
CA SER A 152 -6.32 -11.55 20.84
C SER A 152 -6.09 -11.48 19.32
N ASN A 153 -5.32 -12.43 18.77
CA ASN A 153 -5.00 -12.55 17.33
C ASN A 153 -4.26 -11.34 16.71
N ALA A 154 -3.51 -10.56 17.50
CA ALA A 154 -2.68 -9.45 17.00
C ALA A 154 -1.32 -9.93 16.44
N ILE A 155 -0.81 -9.25 15.41
CA ILE A 155 0.52 -9.49 14.82
C ILE A 155 1.40 -8.26 15.01
N ALA A 156 2.60 -8.43 15.59
CA ALA A 156 3.65 -7.42 15.71
C ALA A 156 5.00 -8.00 15.28
N ILE A 157 5.55 -7.55 14.14
CA ILE A 157 6.82 -8.04 13.60
C ILE A 157 7.73 -6.84 13.27
N GLY A 158 8.77 -6.61 14.05
CA GLY A 158 9.73 -5.50 13.89
C GLY A 158 10.06 -4.83 15.24
N SER A 159 11.22 -4.19 15.33
CA SER A 159 11.59 -3.45 16.55
C SER A 159 10.60 -2.30 16.81
N GLN A 160 10.01 -2.29 18.01
CA GLN A 160 8.93 -1.37 18.44
C GLN A 160 7.64 -1.42 17.59
N ALA A 161 7.41 -2.48 16.80
CA ALA A 161 6.13 -2.69 16.12
C ALA A 161 5.01 -2.94 17.15
N GLY A 162 3.89 -2.23 17.05
CA GLY A 162 2.75 -2.43 17.96
C GLY A 162 3.09 -2.25 19.45
N GLN A 163 4.04 -1.37 19.78
CA GLN A 163 4.66 -1.28 21.10
C GLN A 163 3.65 -1.02 22.24
N THR A 164 2.64 -0.16 22.01
CA THR A 164 1.61 0.16 23.01
C THR A 164 0.19 0.09 22.43
N GLY A 165 -0.62 -0.84 22.92
CA GLY A 165 -2.07 -0.87 22.68
C GLY A 165 -2.49 -1.37 21.28
N GLN A 166 -2.16 -2.62 20.95
CA GLN A 166 -2.78 -3.33 19.83
C GLN A 166 -4.07 -4.01 20.29
N THR A 167 -5.20 -3.64 19.71
CA THR A 167 -6.49 -4.27 20.00
C THR A 167 -6.78 -5.45 19.05
N ASP A 168 -7.87 -6.19 19.28
CA ASP A 168 -8.17 -7.45 18.57
C ASP A 168 -8.00 -7.36 17.04
N TYR A 169 -7.33 -8.36 16.45
CA TYR A 169 -7.05 -8.52 15.01
C TYR A 169 -6.15 -7.45 14.34
N ALA A 170 -5.43 -6.64 15.10
CA ALA A 170 -4.51 -5.63 14.53
C ALA A 170 -3.22 -6.27 13.95
N VAL A 171 -2.69 -5.68 12.88
CA VAL A 171 -1.42 -6.10 12.22
C VAL A 171 -0.43 -4.93 12.21
N ALA A 172 0.75 -5.12 12.79
CA ALA A 172 1.89 -4.20 12.71
C ALA A 172 3.14 -4.93 12.23
N ILE A 173 3.70 -4.57 11.08
CA ILE A 173 4.89 -5.21 10.50
C ILE A 173 5.87 -4.14 10.01
N GLY A 174 7.01 -3.97 10.68
CA GLY A 174 8.05 -2.99 10.35
C GLY A 174 8.63 -2.29 11.58
N TYR A 175 9.78 -1.63 11.44
CA TYR A 175 10.34 -0.81 12.52
C TYR A 175 9.39 0.36 12.83
N GLN A 176 8.94 0.45 14.10
CA GLN A 176 7.98 1.45 14.60
C GLN A 176 6.64 1.48 13.85
N ALA A 177 6.24 0.40 13.17
CA ALA A 177 4.91 0.28 12.57
C ALA A 177 3.84 0.19 13.66
N GLY A 178 2.76 0.97 13.57
CA GLY A 178 1.65 0.90 14.52
C GLY A 178 2.06 1.15 15.99
N LYS A 179 3.10 1.96 16.22
CA LYS A 179 3.83 2.03 17.50
C LYS A 179 2.91 2.34 18.70
N THR A 180 1.92 3.22 18.55
CA THR A 180 1.02 3.61 19.63
C THR A 180 -0.45 3.67 19.21
N GLU A 181 -1.34 3.04 19.97
CA GLU A 181 -2.82 3.12 19.88
C GLU A 181 -3.44 2.63 18.56
N GLN A 182 -3.25 1.34 18.21
CA GLN A 182 -4.00 0.72 17.11
C GLN A 182 -5.34 0.16 17.62
N LYS A 183 -6.45 0.73 17.14
CA LYS A 183 -7.82 0.21 17.39
C LYS A 183 -8.12 -1.01 16.50
N GLY A 184 -9.24 -1.70 16.78
CA GLY A 184 -9.47 -3.08 16.32
C GLY A 184 -9.42 -3.23 14.79
N SER A 185 -8.83 -4.32 14.32
CA SER A 185 -8.67 -4.66 12.90
C SER A 185 -7.89 -3.66 12.04
N ALA A 186 -7.05 -2.80 12.64
CA ALA A 186 -6.16 -1.90 11.89
C ALA A 186 -4.93 -2.64 11.32
N VAL A 187 -4.43 -2.20 10.15
CA VAL A 187 -3.24 -2.76 9.48
C VAL A 187 -2.19 -1.67 9.30
N ALA A 188 -0.98 -1.89 9.79
CA ALA A 188 0.20 -1.05 9.57
C ALA A 188 1.38 -1.92 9.09
N ILE A 189 1.84 -1.73 7.86
CA ILE A 189 2.95 -2.51 7.29
C ILE A 189 3.96 -1.56 6.64
N GLY A 190 5.15 -1.42 7.23
CA GLY A 190 6.24 -0.59 6.72
C GLY A 190 6.99 0.19 7.80
N TYR A 191 8.13 0.80 7.44
CA TYR A 191 8.89 1.69 8.32
C TYR A 191 8.06 2.95 8.64
N TYR A 192 7.74 3.19 9.93
CA TYR A 192 6.84 4.27 10.40
C TYR A 192 5.38 4.24 9.90
N ALA A 193 4.90 3.13 9.32
CA ALA A 193 3.50 3.03 8.91
C ALA A 193 2.57 3.14 10.13
N GLY A 194 1.59 4.05 10.12
CA GLY A 194 0.60 4.14 11.21
C GLY A 194 1.20 4.47 12.59
N ASN A 195 2.32 5.19 12.65
CA ASN A 195 3.14 5.38 13.85
C ASN A 195 2.34 5.90 15.07
N THR A 196 1.34 6.79 14.86
CA THR A 196 0.53 7.36 15.94
C THR A 196 -0.97 7.46 15.58
N GLY A 197 -1.84 6.79 16.35
CA GLY A 197 -3.27 7.05 16.39
C GLY A 197 -4.07 6.51 15.19
N GLN A 198 -4.06 5.20 14.95
CA GLN A 198 -4.96 4.55 14.00
C GLN A 198 -6.29 4.16 14.67
N GLN A 199 -7.40 4.64 14.14
CA GLN A 199 -8.73 4.20 14.56
C GLN A 199 -9.12 2.86 13.90
N GLY A 200 -10.26 2.28 14.30
CA GLY A 200 -10.64 0.92 13.91
C GLY A 200 -10.72 0.74 12.39
N SER A 201 -10.26 -0.41 11.91
CA SER A 201 -10.28 -0.81 10.49
C SER A 201 -9.50 0.10 9.52
N ALA A 202 -8.57 0.93 10.01
CA ALA A 202 -7.68 1.72 9.15
C ALA A 202 -6.56 0.86 8.54
N VAL A 203 -6.12 1.19 7.32
CA VAL A 203 -5.05 0.49 6.59
C VAL A 203 -3.93 1.48 6.26
N ALA A 204 -2.70 1.19 6.67
CA ALA A 204 -1.47 1.90 6.32
C ALA A 204 -0.42 0.92 5.81
N ILE A 205 -0.04 0.99 4.54
CA ILE A 205 0.97 0.09 3.95
C ILE A 205 2.01 0.90 3.17
N GLY A 206 3.24 1.02 3.68
CA GLY A 206 4.31 1.80 3.07
C GLY A 206 5.23 2.49 4.09
N ILE A 207 6.29 3.13 3.59
CA ILE A 207 7.21 3.91 4.43
C ILE A 207 6.57 5.27 4.75
N GLY A 208 6.34 5.59 6.03
CA GLY A 208 5.83 6.89 6.50
C GLY A 208 4.37 7.21 6.13
N CYS A 209 3.57 6.22 5.74
CA CYS A 209 2.15 6.43 5.41
C CYS A 209 1.27 6.42 6.68
N GLY A 210 0.25 7.28 6.70
CA GLY A 210 -0.68 7.36 7.84
C GLY A 210 0.00 7.62 9.18
N GLU A 211 1.14 8.32 9.17
CA GLU A 211 2.02 8.49 10.33
C GLU A 211 1.31 9.17 11.51
N ILE A 212 0.43 10.13 11.23
CA ILE A 212 -0.28 10.94 12.24
C ILE A 212 -1.79 10.96 11.96
N ASN A 213 -2.57 10.36 12.88
CA ASN A 213 -4.05 10.44 12.96
C ASN A 213 -4.82 9.93 11.72
N GLN A 214 -4.96 8.60 11.60
CA GLN A 214 -5.96 7.99 10.70
C GLN A 214 -7.28 7.75 11.44
N ASN A 215 -8.36 8.38 10.98
CA ASN A 215 -9.71 8.09 11.49
C ASN A 215 -10.24 6.74 10.99
N SER A 216 -11.39 6.31 11.53
CA SER A 216 -11.97 4.99 11.27
C SER A 216 -12.12 4.70 9.77
N SER A 217 -11.74 3.49 9.34
CA SER A 217 -11.85 2.99 7.96
C SER A 217 -11.09 3.79 6.88
N ALA A 218 -10.07 4.57 7.26
CA ALA A 218 -9.21 5.25 6.28
C ALA A 218 -8.17 4.30 5.65
N VAL A 219 -7.82 4.50 4.38
CA VAL A 219 -6.83 3.70 3.64
C VAL A 219 -5.68 4.59 3.18
N ALA A 220 -4.44 4.24 3.53
CA ALA A 220 -3.20 4.85 3.04
C ALA A 220 -2.25 3.77 2.53
N ILE A 221 -1.87 3.80 1.27
CA ILE A 221 -0.94 2.82 0.67
C ILE A 221 0.09 3.56 -0.19
N GLY A 222 1.38 3.46 0.13
CA GLY A 222 2.48 4.10 -0.59
C GLY A 222 3.40 4.96 0.28
N ASN A 223 4.56 5.37 -0.23
CA ASN A 223 5.49 6.20 0.55
C ASN A 223 4.87 7.57 0.85
N ASN A 224 4.75 7.92 2.14
CA ASN A 224 4.13 9.15 2.64
C ASN A 224 2.67 9.38 2.17
N ALA A 225 1.93 8.34 1.78
CA ALA A 225 0.51 8.46 1.49
C ALA A 225 -0.26 8.80 2.78
N GLY A 226 -1.17 9.79 2.74
CA GLY A 226 -1.99 10.15 3.90
C GLY A 226 -1.18 10.51 5.16
N ASN A 227 0.02 11.10 5.02
CA ASN A 227 1.00 11.27 6.10
C ASN A 227 0.42 12.04 7.31
N THR A 228 -0.43 13.05 7.08
CA THR A 228 -1.09 13.81 8.16
C THR A 228 -2.59 13.99 7.94
N GLY A 229 -3.40 13.44 8.86
CA GLY A 229 -4.81 13.80 9.02
C GLY A 229 -5.77 13.25 7.96
N GLN A 230 -5.92 11.93 7.87
CA GLN A 230 -7.04 11.32 7.16
C GLN A 230 -8.29 11.29 8.04
N LYS A 231 -9.39 11.92 7.56
CA LYS A 231 -10.71 11.78 8.19
C LYS A 231 -11.39 10.46 7.83
N THR A 232 -12.50 10.15 8.50
CA THR A 232 -13.22 8.87 8.38
C THR A 232 -13.50 8.53 6.91
N GLY A 233 -13.15 7.31 6.49
CA GLY A 233 -13.40 6.79 5.13
C GLY A 233 -12.58 7.41 4.00
N ALA A 234 -11.54 8.19 4.27
CA ALA A 234 -10.67 8.73 3.23
C ALA A 234 -9.72 7.67 2.63
N VAL A 235 -9.39 7.79 1.35
CA VAL A 235 -8.51 6.87 0.61
C VAL A 235 -7.34 7.65 0.00
N ALA A 236 -6.10 7.23 0.29
CA ALA A 236 -4.87 7.72 -0.31
C ALA A 236 -4.01 6.55 -0.80
N ILE A 237 -3.79 6.43 -2.11
CA ILE A 237 -3.00 5.33 -2.69
C ILE A 237 -2.00 5.91 -3.68
N GLY A 238 -0.70 5.83 -3.39
CA GLY A 238 0.39 6.37 -4.22
C GLY A 238 1.42 7.15 -3.40
N ILE A 239 2.59 7.42 -3.99
CA ILE A 239 3.64 8.23 -3.34
C ILE A 239 3.10 9.65 -3.11
N GLN A 240 3.09 10.11 -1.85
CA GLN A 240 2.55 11.43 -1.46
C GLN A 240 1.08 11.70 -1.86
N ALA A 241 0.30 10.65 -2.14
CA ALA A 241 -1.15 10.81 -2.34
C ALA A 241 -1.80 11.30 -1.04
N GLY A 242 -2.65 12.32 -1.09
CA GLY A 242 -3.34 12.82 0.11
C GLY A 242 -2.41 13.23 1.26
N TYR A 243 -1.20 13.72 0.96
CA TYR A 243 -0.11 13.91 1.92
C TYR A 243 -0.51 14.71 3.18
N THR A 244 -1.30 15.78 3.05
CA THR A 244 -1.81 16.57 4.18
C THR A 244 -3.31 16.91 4.05
N GLU A 245 -4.05 16.70 5.14
CA GLU A 245 -5.43 17.17 5.37
C GLU A 245 -6.48 16.67 4.36
N GLN A 246 -6.71 15.35 4.32
CA GLN A 246 -7.89 14.79 3.64
C GLN A 246 -9.12 14.88 4.53
N GLN A 247 -10.18 15.55 4.06
CA GLN A 247 -11.47 15.57 4.74
C GLN A 247 -12.24 14.25 4.56
N THR A 248 -13.41 14.13 5.21
CA THR A 248 -14.21 12.91 5.25
C THR A 248 -14.54 12.39 3.84
N SER A 249 -14.34 11.09 3.61
CA SER A 249 -14.64 10.40 2.35
C SER A 249 -13.92 10.94 1.10
N ALA A 250 -12.81 11.66 1.24
CA ALA A 250 -12.00 12.11 0.10
C ALA A 250 -11.19 10.94 -0.51
N ILE A 251 -11.00 10.95 -1.83
CA ILE A 251 -10.25 9.92 -2.58
C ILE A 251 -9.05 10.59 -3.27
N ALA A 252 -7.85 10.04 -3.07
CA ALA A 252 -6.63 10.40 -3.76
C ALA A 252 -5.89 9.14 -4.22
N ILE A 253 -5.75 8.93 -5.53
CA ILE A 253 -5.10 7.75 -6.09
C ILE A 253 -4.12 8.17 -7.18
N GLY A 254 -2.83 7.97 -6.96
CA GLY A 254 -1.74 8.36 -7.86
C GLY A 254 -0.65 9.15 -7.15
N THR A 255 0.55 9.21 -7.75
CA THR A 255 1.66 10.00 -7.20
C THR A 255 1.26 11.48 -7.08
N SER A 256 1.36 12.06 -5.89
CA SER A 256 0.97 13.44 -5.57
C SER A 256 -0.50 13.80 -5.89
N ALA A 257 -1.38 12.80 -6.07
CA ALA A 257 -2.82 13.05 -6.23
C ALA A 257 -3.37 13.67 -4.94
N GLY A 258 -4.11 14.78 -5.04
CA GLY A 258 -4.74 15.40 -3.87
C GLY A 258 -3.76 15.78 -2.75
N ARG A 259 -2.51 16.11 -3.09
CA ARG A 259 -1.39 16.21 -2.13
C ARG A 259 -1.70 17.13 -0.94
N THR A 260 -2.40 18.24 -1.15
CA THR A 260 -2.72 19.21 -0.10
C THR A 260 -4.15 19.75 -0.20
N ASN A 261 -4.86 19.85 0.92
CA ASN A 261 -6.15 20.54 1.09
C ASN A 261 -7.29 19.98 0.21
N GLN A 262 -7.58 18.68 0.30
CA GLN A 262 -8.82 18.11 -0.26
C GLN A 262 -9.97 18.30 0.71
N GLN A 263 -11.01 19.03 0.31
CA GLN A 263 -12.25 19.12 1.08
C GLN A 263 -13.09 17.82 1.01
N GLY A 264 -14.21 17.76 1.71
CA GLY A 264 -14.99 16.52 1.89
C GLY A 264 -15.53 15.99 0.57
N HIS A 265 -15.53 14.67 0.41
CA HIS A 265 -16.08 13.97 -0.77
C HIS A 265 -15.40 14.31 -2.11
N ALA A 266 -14.24 14.97 -2.11
CA ALA A 266 -13.48 15.25 -3.33
C ALA A 266 -12.78 13.99 -3.89
N VAL A 267 -12.62 13.91 -5.21
CA VAL A 267 -12.01 12.74 -5.90
C VAL A 267 -10.84 13.20 -6.77
N ALA A 268 -9.64 12.72 -6.48
CA ALA A 268 -8.43 12.91 -7.29
C ALA A 268 -7.84 11.57 -7.72
N ILE A 269 -7.77 11.30 -9.02
CA ILE A 269 -7.19 10.06 -9.55
C ILE A 269 -6.24 10.38 -10.71
N GLY A 270 -4.95 10.10 -10.55
CA GLY A 270 -3.88 10.34 -11.53
C GLY A 270 -2.68 11.09 -10.96
N TYR A 271 -1.55 11.04 -11.68
CA TYR A 271 -0.32 11.79 -11.34
C TYR A 271 -0.63 13.29 -11.19
N GLU A 272 -0.38 13.87 -10.02
CA GLU A 272 -0.66 15.28 -9.69
C GLU A 272 -2.11 15.74 -9.97
N SER A 273 -3.06 14.81 -10.03
CA SER A 273 -4.49 15.16 -10.14
C SER A 273 -4.93 15.91 -8.89
N GLY A 274 -5.60 17.05 -9.07
CA GLY A 274 -6.22 17.77 -7.97
C GLY A 274 -5.25 18.15 -6.84
N CYS A 275 -3.96 18.34 -7.18
CA CYS A 275 -2.82 18.41 -6.27
C CYS A 275 -2.99 19.45 -5.16
N THR A 276 -3.58 20.61 -5.48
CA THR A 276 -3.74 21.72 -4.54
C THR A 276 -5.15 22.32 -4.59
N GLY A 277 -5.85 22.29 -3.44
CA GLY A 277 -7.06 23.10 -3.21
C GLY A 277 -8.33 22.64 -3.95
N GLN A 278 -8.70 21.37 -3.83
CA GLN A 278 -10.04 20.91 -4.21
C GLN A 278 -11.07 21.25 -3.14
N GLN A 279 -12.17 21.88 -3.54
CA GLN A 279 -13.32 22.14 -2.67
C GLN A 279 -14.29 20.94 -2.61
N ASP A 280 -15.32 21.03 -1.76
CA ASP A 280 -16.28 19.95 -1.53
C ASP A 280 -16.88 19.42 -2.85
N PHE A 281 -16.95 18.09 -2.99
CA PHE A 281 -17.52 17.39 -4.15
C PHE A 281 -16.83 17.65 -5.51
N ALA A 282 -15.63 18.20 -5.55
CA ALA A 282 -14.86 18.34 -6.79
C ALA A 282 -14.36 16.98 -7.31
N VAL A 283 -14.25 16.83 -8.64
CA VAL A 283 -13.75 15.62 -9.30
C VAL A 283 -12.60 15.99 -10.25
N ALA A 284 -11.45 15.34 -10.07
CA ALA A 284 -10.25 15.46 -10.89
C ALA A 284 -9.74 14.07 -11.26
N ILE A 285 -9.88 13.65 -12.52
CA ILE A 285 -9.45 12.33 -13.00
C ILE A 285 -8.57 12.49 -14.24
N GLY A 286 -7.29 12.14 -14.14
CA GLY A 286 -6.29 12.27 -15.20
C GLY A 286 -5.01 12.95 -14.71
N ALA A 287 -3.90 12.76 -15.42
CA ALA A 287 -2.63 13.40 -15.07
C ALA A 287 -2.79 14.94 -15.07
N ALA A 288 -2.47 15.58 -13.94
CA ALA A 288 -2.63 17.01 -13.72
C ALA A 288 -4.06 17.57 -13.96
N ALA A 289 -5.10 16.73 -13.96
CA ALA A 289 -6.48 17.21 -13.99
C ALA A 289 -6.77 18.04 -12.74
N GLY A 290 -7.38 19.22 -12.83
CA GLY A 290 -7.75 20.03 -11.67
C GLY A 290 -6.59 20.44 -10.76
N ASN A 291 -5.36 20.50 -11.28
CA ASN A 291 -4.10 20.59 -10.50
C ASN A 291 -4.09 21.71 -9.45
N VAL A 292 -4.64 22.89 -9.80
CA VAL A 292 -4.68 24.07 -8.93
C VAL A 292 -6.08 24.68 -8.90
N GLY A 293 -6.72 24.63 -7.72
CA GLY A 293 -7.88 25.47 -7.40
C GLY A 293 -9.18 25.10 -8.13
N GLN A 294 -9.69 23.89 -7.88
CA GLN A 294 -11.07 23.55 -8.23
C GLN A 294 -12.02 24.02 -7.14
N THR A 295 -13.01 24.83 -7.51
CA THR A 295 -14.10 25.20 -6.61
C THR A 295 -15.16 24.10 -6.51
N GLY A 296 -16.12 24.23 -5.57
CA GLY A 296 -17.04 23.15 -5.23
C GLY A 296 -17.86 22.67 -6.43
N TYR A 297 -18.12 21.35 -6.48
CA TYR A 297 -18.89 20.69 -7.55
C TYR A 297 -18.30 20.77 -8.97
N ALA A 298 -17.04 21.17 -9.13
CA ALA A 298 -16.39 21.22 -10.44
C ALA A 298 -15.91 19.82 -10.89
N VAL A 299 -15.92 19.56 -12.20
CA VAL A 299 -15.52 18.28 -12.81
C VAL A 299 -14.41 18.51 -13.84
N ALA A 300 -13.28 17.85 -13.66
CA ALA A 300 -12.18 17.78 -14.61
C ALA A 300 -11.79 16.32 -14.88
N ILE A 301 -11.99 15.86 -16.12
CA ILE A 301 -11.68 14.48 -16.52
C ILE A 301 -10.84 14.52 -17.79
N GLY A 302 -9.58 14.07 -17.72
CA GLY A 302 -8.62 14.10 -18.82
C GLY A 302 -7.29 14.74 -18.39
N ALA A 303 -6.21 14.42 -19.12
CA ALA A 303 -4.90 15.00 -18.82
C ALA A 303 -4.95 16.54 -18.93
N ALA A 304 -4.53 17.24 -17.87
CA ALA A 304 -4.56 18.70 -17.76
C ALA A 304 -5.95 19.35 -18.03
N ALA A 305 -7.05 18.61 -17.88
CA ALA A 305 -8.39 19.17 -17.87
C ALA A 305 -8.58 20.05 -16.62
N GLY A 306 -9.18 21.22 -16.75
CA GLY A 306 -9.42 22.11 -15.60
C GLY A 306 -8.16 22.48 -14.81
N TYR A 307 -6.97 22.47 -15.46
CA TYR A 307 -5.66 22.49 -14.80
C TYR A 307 -5.50 23.64 -13.80
N GLU A 308 -5.96 24.85 -14.12
CA GLU A 308 -5.94 26.01 -13.23
C GLU A 308 -7.31 26.72 -13.12
N ASN A 309 -7.74 26.99 -11.88
CA ASN A 309 -8.84 27.89 -11.51
C ASN A 309 -10.20 27.55 -12.15
N GLN A 310 -10.66 26.31 -11.97
CA GLN A 310 -12.00 25.92 -12.40
C GLN A 310 -13.06 26.44 -11.41
N LYS A 311 -13.96 27.31 -11.89
CA LYS A 311 -15.05 27.88 -11.08
C LYS A 311 -16.21 26.89 -10.86
N ALA A 312 -17.15 27.27 -9.99
CA ALA A 312 -18.10 26.34 -9.40
C ALA A 312 -19.03 25.77 -10.48
N PHE A 313 -19.37 24.50 -10.35
CA PHE A 313 -20.23 23.77 -11.29
C PHE A 313 -19.71 23.75 -12.75
N ALA A 314 -18.44 24.04 -12.99
CA ALA A 314 -17.86 23.92 -14.32
C ALA A 314 -17.43 22.47 -14.62
N ILE A 315 -17.60 22.07 -15.88
CA ILE A 315 -17.31 20.72 -16.38
C ILE A 315 -16.27 20.84 -17.50
N ALA A 316 -15.14 20.18 -17.36
CA ALA A 316 -14.09 20.03 -18.35
C ALA A 316 -13.82 18.54 -18.58
N ILE A 317 -14.13 18.03 -19.77
CA ILE A 317 -13.91 16.62 -20.10
C ILE A 317 -13.11 16.52 -21.40
N GLY A 318 -12.04 15.74 -21.35
CA GLY A 318 -11.05 15.60 -22.41
C GLY A 318 -9.72 16.28 -22.07
N ALA A 319 -8.64 15.82 -22.72
CA ALA A 319 -7.32 16.38 -22.48
C ALA A 319 -7.31 17.90 -22.78
N TYR A 320 -6.73 18.70 -21.88
CA TYR A 320 -6.64 20.16 -22.00
C TYR A 320 -7.99 20.91 -22.16
N ALA A 321 -9.12 20.29 -21.78
CA ALA A 321 -10.41 20.98 -21.69
C ALA A 321 -10.40 21.97 -20.52
N GLY A 322 -10.85 23.20 -20.72
CA GLY A 322 -10.92 24.22 -19.66
C GLY A 322 -9.60 24.41 -18.93
N ASN A 323 -8.47 24.28 -19.63
CA ASN A 323 -7.13 24.22 -19.07
C ASN A 323 -6.81 25.39 -18.13
N ILE A 324 -7.32 26.60 -18.43
CA ILE A 324 -7.15 27.78 -17.58
C ILE A 324 -8.45 28.57 -17.40
N ASN A 325 -8.71 29.01 -16.17
CA ASN A 325 -9.71 30.03 -15.81
C ASN A 325 -11.13 29.75 -16.33
N GLN A 326 -11.56 28.48 -16.29
CA GLN A 326 -12.90 28.12 -16.73
C GLN A 326 -13.97 28.79 -15.83
N ALA A 327 -14.86 29.56 -16.44
CA ALA A 327 -15.93 30.28 -15.75
C ALA A 327 -16.99 29.33 -15.15
N ALA A 328 -17.76 29.82 -14.18
CA ALA A 328 -18.77 29.01 -13.48
C ALA A 328 -19.87 28.56 -14.43
N ASN A 329 -20.50 27.42 -14.14
CA ASN A 329 -21.61 26.89 -14.95
C ASN A 329 -21.27 26.71 -16.44
N THR A 330 -20.00 26.42 -16.77
CA THR A 330 -19.59 26.18 -18.17
C THR A 330 -19.28 24.71 -18.40
N ILE A 331 -19.56 24.24 -19.61
CA ILE A 331 -19.27 22.87 -20.04
C ILE A 331 -18.30 22.96 -21.22
N ILE A 332 -17.13 22.32 -21.09
CA ILE A 332 -16.11 22.22 -22.14
C ILE A 332 -15.82 20.75 -22.39
N LEU A 333 -16.09 20.30 -23.62
CA LEU A 333 -15.77 18.94 -24.09
C LEU A 333 -14.69 19.02 -25.17
N ASN A 334 -13.53 18.39 -24.92
CA ASN A 334 -12.38 18.44 -25.83
C ASN A 334 -11.91 17.06 -26.27
N ALA A 335 -12.14 16.72 -27.53
CA ALA A 335 -11.57 15.55 -28.19
C ALA A 335 -10.61 15.93 -29.33
N SER A 336 -10.07 17.16 -29.33
CA SER A 336 -9.14 17.65 -30.36
C SER A 336 -7.67 17.22 -30.14
N GLY A 337 -7.40 16.37 -29.13
CA GLY A 337 -6.05 15.87 -28.82
C GLY A 337 -5.34 16.74 -27.77
N PHE A 338 -4.14 17.23 -28.11
CA PHE A 338 -3.29 18.03 -27.20
C PHE A 338 -3.56 19.55 -27.29
N SER A 339 -4.50 19.98 -28.14
CA SER A 339 -4.85 21.39 -28.27
C SER A 339 -5.77 21.81 -27.12
N ALA A 340 -5.37 22.82 -26.36
CA ALA A 340 -6.17 23.36 -25.28
C ALA A 340 -7.44 24.05 -25.81
N VAL A 341 -8.55 23.83 -25.10
CA VAL A 341 -9.84 24.45 -25.40
C VAL A 341 -10.32 25.14 -24.15
N ASN A 342 -10.36 26.46 -24.19
CA ASN A 342 -10.80 27.29 -23.07
C ASN A 342 -12.09 28.01 -23.46
N GLY A 343 -12.90 28.31 -22.44
CA GLY A 343 -14.02 29.22 -22.61
C GLY A 343 -13.57 30.67 -22.71
N VAL A 344 -14.50 31.56 -23.02
CA VAL A 344 -14.27 33.00 -22.94
C VAL A 344 -14.15 33.40 -21.46
N SER A 345 -13.10 34.15 -21.11
CA SER A 345 -12.84 34.54 -19.73
C SER A 345 -14.03 35.29 -19.13
N GLY A 346 -14.51 34.83 -17.97
CA GLY A 346 -15.65 35.42 -17.26
C GLY A 346 -17.03 35.10 -17.84
N GLN A 347 -17.12 34.37 -18.96
CA GLN A 347 -18.39 34.03 -19.58
C GLN A 347 -18.99 32.76 -18.97
N GLU A 348 -19.91 32.95 -18.03
CA GLU A 348 -20.63 31.84 -17.37
C GLU A 348 -21.71 31.24 -18.28
N GLY A 349 -22.23 30.06 -17.93
CA GLY A 349 -23.41 29.48 -18.60
C GLY A 349 -23.17 29.05 -20.06
N SER A 350 -21.92 28.75 -20.42
CA SER A 350 -21.52 28.52 -21.82
C SER A 350 -21.16 27.06 -22.10
N PHE A 351 -21.47 26.59 -23.31
CA PHE A 351 -21.10 25.27 -23.82
C PHE A 351 -20.08 25.40 -24.95
N TYR A 352 -18.93 24.75 -24.78
CA TYR A 352 -17.88 24.64 -25.79
C TYR A 352 -17.62 23.17 -26.08
N VAL A 353 -17.60 22.78 -27.35
CA VAL A 353 -17.31 21.40 -27.77
C VAL A 353 -16.46 21.39 -29.02
N THR A 354 -15.42 20.55 -29.04
CA THR A 354 -14.61 20.33 -30.24
C THR A 354 -14.02 18.91 -30.26
N PRO A 355 -13.93 18.27 -31.44
CA PRO A 355 -14.43 18.75 -32.72
C PRO A 355 -15.95 18.53 -32.87
N VAL A 356 -16.58 19.38 -33.70
CA VAL A 356 -17.87 19.08 -34.34
C VAL A 356 -17.59 18.87 -35.83
N ARG A 357 -17.97 17.70 -36.37
CA ARG A 357 -17.70 17.37 -37.77
C ARG A 357 -18.43 18.33 -38.70
N ALA A 358 -17.70 19.01 -39.57
CA ALA A 358 -18.28 19.78 -40.66
C ALA A 358 -18.87 18.81 -41.71
N ALA A 359 -20.19 18.67 -41.74
CA ALA A 359 -20.91 17.85 -42.71
C ALA A 359 -22.25 18.48 -43.07
N THR A 360 -22.64 18.34 -44.33
CA THR A 360 -23.96 18.79 -44.80
C THR A 360 -25.00 17.76 -44.36
N THR A 361 -25.93 18.19 -43.51
CA THR A 361 -27.13 17.43 -43.16
C THR A 361 -28.34 18.34 -43.34
N PRO A 362 -29.52 17.81 -43.68
CA PRO A 362 -30.71 18.64 -43.86
C PRO A 362 -31.29 19.09 -42.53
N TYR A 363 -30.70 18.75 -41.39
CA TYR A 363 -31.25 19.06 -40.07
C TYR A 363 -30.60 20.29 -39.46
N VAL A 364 -31.41 21.09 -38.79
CA VAL A 364 -30.99 22.23 -37.97
C VAL A 364 -31.14 21.82 -36.51
N LEU A 365 -30.15 22.16 -35.67
CA LEU A 365 -30.23 21.92 -34.24
C LEU A 365 -31.24 22.87 -33.59
N GLY A 366 -32.14 22.31 -32.79
CA GLY A 366 -33.03 23.03 -31.89
C GLY A 366 -32.54 22.90 -30.45
N TYR A 367 -32.86 23.90 -29.63
CA TYR A 367 -32.67 23.82 -28.18
C TYR A 367 -33.94 24.23 -27.47
N SER A 368 -34.44 23.34 -26.63
CA SER A 368 -35.60 23.60 -25.78
C SER A 368 -35.11 24.22 -24.46
N SER A 369 -35.43 25.48 -24.22
CA SER A 369 -35.08 26.15 -22.96
C SER A 369 -35.93 25.69 -21.76
N SER A 370 -36.98 24.91 -21.98
CA SER A 370 -37.82 24.35 -20.92
C SER A 370 -37.44 22.92 -20.52
N THR A 371 -36.96 22.12 -21.47
CA THR A 371 -36.52 20.73 -21.22
C THR A 371 -35.00 20.57 -21.22
N PHE A 372 -34.27 21.62 -21.60
CA PHE A 372 -32.80 21.65 -21.77
C PHE A 372 -32.28 20.62 -22.78
N GLU A 373 -33.15 20.18 -23.69
CA GLU A 373 -32.85 19.16 -24.70
C GLU A 373 -32.36 19.82 -25.99
N ILE A 374 -31.25 19.29 -26.54
CA ILE A 374 -30.85 19.55 -27.92
C ILE A 374 -31.60 18.57 -28.81
N THR A 375 -32.41 19.10 -29.71
CA THR A 375 -33.15 18.34 -30.72
C THR A 375 -32.65 18.70 -32.11
N TYR A 376 -33.18 18.05 -33.13
CA TYR A 376 -32.94 18.42 -34.51
C TYR A 376 -34.24 18.33 -35.29
N ASP A 377 -34.40 19.19 -36.28
CA ASP A 377 -35.56 19.20 -37.17
C ASP A 377 -35.12 19.66 -38.57
N LEU A 378 -35.96 19.41 -39.58
CA LEU A 378 -35.77 20.00 -40.90
C LEU A 378 -35.96 21.52 -40.81
N PRO A 379 -35.23 22.31 -41.61
CA PRO A 379 -35.51 23.72 -41.80
C PRO A 379 -36.98 23.89 -42.17
N LYS A 380 -37.66 24.78 -41.47
CA LYS A 380 -39.02 25.20 -41.83
C LYS A 380 -38.97 26.12 -43.04
N VAL A 381 -38.62 25.56 -44.20
CA VAL A 381 -38.60 26.24 -45.49
C VAL A 381 -39.64 25.60 -46.40
N SER A 382 -40.64 26.38 -46.79
CA SER A 382 -41.64 25.96 -47.78
C SER A 382 -41.03 26.02 -49.17
N THR A 383 -41.24 24.96 -49.96
CA THR A 383 -40.96 24.95 -51.40
C THR A 383 -42.06 25.65 -52.21
N VAL A 384 -43.17 26.01 -51.56
CA VAL A 384 -44.32 26.68 -52.17
C VAL A 384 -44.39 28.11 -51.64
N VAL A 385 -44.35 29.08 -52.56
CA VAL A 385 -44.51 30.50 -52.23
C VAL A 385 -46.00 30.77 -51.97
N PRO A 386 -46.37 31.35 -50.81
CA PRO A 386 -47.75 31.66 -50.51
C PRO A 386 -48.25 32.78 -51.44
N THR A 387 -49.41 32.55 -52.06
CA THR A 387 -50.02 33.51 -53.01
C THR A 387 -50.91 34.53 -52.33
N SER A 388 -51.24 34.34 -51.05
CA SER A 388 -52.02 35.25 -50.22
C SER A 388 -51.54 35.23 -48.76
N SER A 389 -52.13 36.07 -47.91
CA SER A 389 -51.90 36.01 -46.46
C SER A 389 -52.57 34.82 -45.78
N ILE A 390 -53.49 34.13 -46.47
CA ILE A 390 -54.28 33.01 -45.92
C ILE A 390 -53.42 31.74 -45.92
N GLY A 391 -53.40 31.05 -44.79
CA GLY A 391 -52.70 29.77 -44.63
C GLY A 391 -53.42 28.61 -45.30
N VAL A 392 -52.69 27.51 -45.50
CA VAL A 392 -53.22 26.22 -45.98
C VAL A 392 -52.76 25.08 -45.07
N THR A 393 -53.38 23.90 -45.21
CA THR A 393 -52.99 22.70 -44.44
C THR A 393 -51.50 22.39 -44.64
N GLY A 394 -50.76 22.29 -43.53
CA GLY A 394 -49.32 22.07 -43.52
C GLY A 394 -48.49 23.32 -43.18
N ASP A 395 -49.09 24.51 -43.24
CA ASP A 395 -48.44 25.73 -42.77
C ASP A 395 -48.32 25.71 -41.24
N VAL A 396 -47.09 25.83 -40.77
CA VAL A 396 -46.74 25.84 -39.35
C VAL A 396 -46.04 27.15 -38.99
N ARG A 397 -46.18 27.57 -37.74
CA ARG A 397 -45.45 28.72 -37.20
C ARG A 397 -43.95 28.53 -37.42
N GLY A 398 -43.32 29.55 -38.00
CA GLY A 398 -41.90 29.53 -38.31
C GLY A 398 -41.57 29.04 -39.72
N LEU A 399 -42.56 28.73 -40.56
CA LEU A 399 -42.34 28.40 -41.96
C LEU A 399 -41.94 29.65 -42.77
N PHE A 400 -40.90 29.52 -43.58
CA PHE A 400 -40.36 30.58 -44.43
C PHE A 400 -40.46 30.21 -45.91
N ALA A 401 -40.74 31.18 -46.77
CA ALA A 401 -40.63 31.04 -48.22
C ALA A 401 -40.01 32.31 -48.83
N ALA A 402 -39.52 32.23 -50.06
CA ALA A 402 -38.98 33.38 -50.78
C ALA A 402 -39.22 33.22 -52.29
N ASP A 403 -39.44 34.33 -52.98
CA ASP A 403 -39.39 34.42 -54.45
C ASP A 403 -38.35 35.47 -54.88
N SER A 404 -38.45 36.03 -56.08
CA SER A 404 -37.53 37.07 -56.55
C SER A 404 -37.79 38.47 -55.97
N ALA A 405 -38.93 38.69 -55.32
CA ALA A 405 -39.43 40.00 -54.90
C ALA A 405 -39.71 40.11 -53.40
N TYR A 406 -39.99 39.00 -52.71
CA TYR A 406 -40.42 39.00 -51.31
C TYR A 406 -39.85 37.85 -50.49
N PHE A 407 -39.62 38.10 -49.21
CA PHE A 407 -39.53 37.08 -48.16
C PHE A 407 -40.89 36.91 -47.50
N TYR A 408 -41.28 35.66 -47.24
CA TYR A 408 -42.55 35.29 -46.62
C TYR A 408 -42.30 34.56 -45.31
N TYR A 409 -43.10 34.87 -44.28
CA TYR A 409 -43.00 34.27 -42.96
C TYR A 409 -44.40 33.91 -42.42
N CYS A 410 -44.56 32.65 -42.01
CA CYS A 410 -45.75 32.14 -41.36
C CYS A 410 -45.65 32.33 -39.84
N PHE A 411 -46.51 33.19 -39.27
CA PHE A 411 -46.42 33.58 -37.86
C PHE A 411 -47.35 32.80 -36.92
N ALA A 412 -48.17 31.89 -37.45
CA ALA A 412 -49.07 31.02 -36.70
C ALA A 412 -49.22 29.65 -37.40
N ASP A 413 -49.77 28.67 -36.71
CA ASP A 413 -50.15 27.38 -37.30
C ASP A 413 -51.52 27.51 -37.99
N TYR A 414 -51.73 26.81 -39.10
CA TYR A 414 -53.01 26.85 -39.81
C TYR A 414 -54.14 26.16 -39.04
N ASP A 415 -55.27 26.86 -38.89
CA ASP A 415 -56.43 26.45 -38.10
C ASP A 415 -57.77 26.43 -38.88
N GLY A 416 -57.76 26.71 -40.18
CA GLY A 416 -58.98 26.64 -41.00
C GLY A 416 -59.06 27.64 -42.14
N GLU A 417 -58.86 28.94 -41.91
CA GLU A 417 -58.79 29.99 -42.98
C GLU A 417 -58.14 31.31 -42.45
N ALA A 418 -57.16 31.22 -41.55
CA ALA A 418 -56.55 32.41 -40.94
C ALA A 418 -55.51 33.11 -41.84
N ASN A 419 -55.40 34.43 -41.69
CA ASN A 419 -54.31 35.23 -42.27
C ASN A 419 -53.03 35.04 -41.46
N ILE A 420 -52.21 34.05 -41.81
CA ILE A 420 -51.01 33.65 -41.05
C ILE A 420 -49.69 33.92 -41.77
N TRP A 421 -49.74 34.39 -43.03
CA TRP A 421 -48.56 34.77 -43.79
C TRP A 421 -48.35 36.28 -43.84
N LYS A 422 -47.10 36.70 -43.63
CA LYS A 422 -46.63 38.08 -43.90
C LYS A 422 -45.53 38.05 -44.95
N ARG A 423 -45.39 39.14 -45.70
CA ARG A 423 -44.31 39.33 -46.65
C ARG A 423 -43.60 40.67 -46.49
N THR A 424 -42.30 40.68 -46.80
CA THR A 424 -41.45 41.87 -46.85
C THR A 424 -40.71 41.89 -48.19
N ALA A 425 -40.65 43.04 -48.85
CA ALA A 425 -39.96 43.18 -50.13
C ALA A 425 -38.47 42.89 -49.98
N GLN A 426 -37.91 42.13 -50.91
CA GLN A 426 -36.47 42.02 -51.10
C GLN A 426 -36.01 43.33 -51.74
N GLY A 427 -35.43 44.23 -50.95
CA GLY A 427 -34.97 45.53 -51.45
C GLY A 427 -33.98 45.37 -52.61
N ALA A 428 -34.08 46.21 -53.63
CA ALA A 428 -33.08 46.28 -54.70
C ALA A 428 -31.75 46.75 -54.12
N GLY A 429 -30.75 45.86 -54.05
CA GLY A 429 -29.36 46.25 -53.86
C GLY A 429 -28.97 46.78 -52.47
N GLY A 430 -29.41 46.13 -51.40
CA GLY A 430 -28.68 46.25 -50.13
C GLY A 430 -27.32 45.55 -50.29
N THR A 431 -26.24 46.31 -50.47
CA THR A 431 -24.89 45.74 -50.36
C THR A 431 -24.76 45.10 -48.98
N TRP A 432 -24.46 43.80 -48.91
CA TRP A 432 -23.92 43.22 -47.69
C TRP A 432 -22.72 44.09 -47.30
N SER A 433 -22.77 44.78 -46.16
CA SER A 433 -21.55 45.40 -45.64
C SER A 433 -20.62 44.25 -45.30
N ALA A 434 -19.65 43.98 -46.18
CA ALA A 434 -18.53 43.13 -45.91
C ALA A 434 -17.68 43.83 -44.84
N SER A 435 -18.08 43.69 -43.58
CA SER A 435 -17.20 43.96 -42.46
C SER A 435 -17.31 42.76 -41.51
N PRO A 436 -16.19 42.10 -41.18
CA PRO A 436 -16.16 40.91 -40.34
C PRO A 436 -16.75 41.13 -38.94
#